data_AF-A0A1H3WWD8-F1
#
_entry.id   AF-A0A1H3WWD8-F1
#
_cell.length_a   1.000
_cell.length_b   1.000
_cell.length_c   1.000
_cell.angle_alpha   90.00
_cell.angle_beta   90.00
_cell.angle_gamma   90.00
#
_symmetry.space_group_name_H-M   'P 1'
#
loop_
_entity.id
_entity.type
_entity.pdbx_description
1 polymer ?
#
loop_
_entity_poly.entity_id
_entity_poly.type
_entity_poly.pdbx_seq_one_letter_code
_entity_poly.pdbx_strand_id
1 'polypeptide(L)'
;MEVREDQGHHQQIRAFLIIILGLVIATALGFWLRSMGISETNMVVVYILSVILISRLTPGYLWGIIAAVLATAAFNYFFTSPFHSFSVDDPTYWITFFIMTATAIIISAMNVRLQESIQVEAEAKREHYRNQLLRSISHDLRTPLTGIKGTSEMILQMTERTDPRYAMAEGIHQDANWLQEMVENVLSLTRLQDDGATLIRTPEVAEEIIGSAVVLAAARAPDHIIQTEMPEEILFVPMDARLMEQVLLNLLGNAVYKYCFSH
;
A
#
# COMPACT_ATOMS: atom_id res chain seq x y z
N MET A 1 -16.95 -12.67 -7.04
CA MET A 1 -17.63 -11.96 -5.93
C MET A 1 -18.15 -12.96 -4.90
N GLU A 2 -18.67 -14.13 -5.31
CA GLU A 2 -19.12 -15.24 -4.43
C GLU A 2 -18.05 -15.82 -3.48
N VAL A 3 -16.77 -15.89 -3.89
CA VAL A 3 -15.70 -16.50 -3.05
C VAL A 3 -15.41 -15.70 -1.76
N ARG A 4 -15.74 -14.39 -1.74
CA ARG A 4 -15.48 -13.51 -0.58
C ARG A 4 -16.61 -13.56 0.45
N GLU A 5 -17.83 -13.93 0.05
CA GLU A 5 -18.98 -14.10 0.96
C GLU A 5 -18.91 -15.41 1.76
N ASP A 6 -18.46 -16.50 1.15
CA ASP A 6 -18.35 -17.82 1.79
C ASP A 6 -17.27 -17.85 2.90
N GLN A 7 -16.14 -17.15 2.67
CA GLN A 7 -15.09 -17.00 3.69
C GLN A 7 -15.55 -16.19 4.91
N GLY A 8 -16.44 -15.21 4.71
CA GLY A 8 -17.00 -14.41 5.81
C GLY A 8 -17.88 -15.25 6.75
N HIS A 9 -18.77 -16.08 6.19
CA HIS A 9 -19.65 -16.94 6.98
C HIS A 9 -18.88 -17.98 7.81
N HIS A 10 -17.89 -18.65 7.21
CA HIS A 10 -17.06 -19.60 7.94
C HIS A 10 -16.28 -18.95 9.09
N GLN A 11 -15.81 -17.73 8.87
CA GLN A 11 -15.06 -16.97 9.88
C GLN A 11 -15.96 -16.50 11.03
N GLN A 12 -17.20 -16.10 10.75
CA GLN A 12 -18.20 -15.75 11.77
C GLN A 12 -18.60 -16.97 12.62
N ILE A 13 -18.86 -18.11 11.98
CA ILE A 13 -19.20 -19.36 12.70
C ILE A 13 -18.04 -19.79 13.61
N ARG A 14 -16.79 -19.72 13.12
CA ARG A 14 -15.61 -20.01 13.95
C ARG A 14 -15.50 -19.06 15.13
N ALA A 15 -15.70 -17.76 14.93
CA ALA A 15 -15.64 -16.78 16.01
C ALA A 15 -16.70 -17.06 17.09
N PHE A 16 -17.92 -17.37 16.67
CA PHE A 16 -19.00 -17.74 17.57
C PHE A 16 -18.68 -19.01 18.39
N LEU A 17 -18.13 -20.05 17.74
CA LEU A 17 -17.72 -21.28 18.42
C LEU A 17 -16.60 -21.03 19.44
N ILE A 18 -15.61 -20.19 19.10
CA ILE A 18 -14.52 -19.82 20.01
C ILE A 18 -15.06 -19.10 21.25
N ILE A 19 -16.01 -18.17 21.09
CA ILE A 19 -16.64 -17.47 22.20
C ILE A 19 -17.35 -18.45 23.13
N ILE A 20 -18.22 -19.31 22.58
CA ILE A 20 -18.96 -20.29 23.37
C ILE A 20 -17.99 -21.21 24.12
N LEU A 21 -17.02 -21.79 23.42
CA LEU A 21 -16.08 -22.71 24.02
C LEU A 21 -15.25 -22.04 25.12
N GLY A 22 -14.76 -20.82 24.87
CA GLY A 22 -13.97 -20.06 25.84
C GLY A 22 -14.78 -19.71 27.10
N LEU A 23 -16.05 -19.32 26.96
CA LEU A 23 -16.93 -19.04 28.10
C LEU A 23 -17.30 -20.29 28.89
N VAL A 24 -17.56 -21.42 28.20
CA VAL A 24 -17.82 -22.70 28.86
C VAL A 24 -16.61 -23.14 29.67
N ILE A 25 -15.40 -23.05 29.10
CA ILE A 25 -14.15 -23.36 29.82
C ILE A 25 -13.97 -22.43 31.03
N ALA A 26 -14.19 -21.13 30.86
CA ALA A 26 -14.09 -20.15 31.95
C ALA A 26 -15.05 -20.49 33.11
N THR A 27 -16.29 -20.83 32.77
CA THR A 27 -17.34 -21.17 33.74
C THR A 27 -17.02 -22.47 34.46
N ALA A 28 -16.61 -23.50 33.74
CA ALA A 28 -16.19 -24.79 34.32
C ALA A 28 -15.00 -24.62 35.27
N LEU A 29 -14.01 -23.83 34.87
CA LEU A 29 -12.85 -23.53 35.71
C LEU A 29 -13.26 -22.72 36.94
N GLY A 30 -14.18 -21.76 36.81
CA GLY A 30 -14.74 -21.00 37.93
C GLY A 30 -15.43 -21.90 38.96
N PHE A 31 -16.26 -22.85 38.51
CA PHE A 31 -16.91 -23.82 39.41
C PHE A 31 -15.90 -24.74 40.08
N TRP A 32 -14.87 -25.18 39.34
CA TRP A 32 -13.80 -25.99 39.90
C TRP A 32 -13.02 -25.22 40.99
N LEU A 33 -12.65 -23.97 40.74
CA LEU A 33 -11.99 -23.12 41.75
C LEU A 33 -12.89 -22.89 42.97
N ARG A 34 -14.20 -22.69 42.76
CA ARG A 34 -15.19 -22.58 43.85
C ARG A 34 -15.24 -23.84 44.71
N SER A 35 -15.18 -25.03 44.09
CA SER A 35 -15.16 -26.31 44.81
C SER A 35 -13.93 -26.48 45.70
N MET A 36 -12.83 -25.79 45.38
CA MET A 36 -11.61 -25.74 46.19
C MET A 36 -11.64 -24.66 47.30
N GLY A 37 -12.76 -23.93 47.45
CA GLY A 37 -12.91 -22.88 48.47
C GLY A 37 -12.17 -21.57 48.14
N ILE A 38 -11.79 -21.37 46.88
CA ILE A 38 -11.08 -20.17 46.43
C ILE A 38 -12.06 -18.98 46.30
N SER A 39 -11.59 -17.78 46.68
CA SER A 39 -12.37 -16.53 46.64
C SER A 39 -12.90 -16.16 45.24
N GLU A 40 -14.07 -15.54 45.21
CA GLU A 40 -14.76 -15.04 44.01
C GLU A 40 -13.89 -14.06 43.18
N THR A 41 -12.97 -13.32 43.82
CA THR A 41 -12.05 -12.41 43.15
C THR A 41 -11.17 -13.13 42.12
N ASN A 42 -10.77 -14.37 42.39
CA ASN A 42 -9.94 -15.14 41.45
C ASN A 42 -10.75 -15.63 40.24
N MET A 43 -12.07 -15.77 40.38
CA MET A 43 -12.96 -16.16 39.29
C MET A 43 -13.10 -15.02 38.27
N VAL A 44 -13.13 -13.76 38.72
CA VAL A 44 -13.12 -12.59 37.83
C VAL A 44 -11.89 -12.61 36.90
N VAL A 45 -10.72 -12.94 37.45
CA VAL A 45 -9.46 -13.01 36.69
C VAL A 45 -9.53 -14.08 35.59
N VAL A 46 -10.15 -15.24 35.87
CA VAL A 46 -10.37 -16.28 34.86
C VAL A 46 -11.21 -15.76 33.69
N TYR A 47 -12.29 -15.03 33.98
CA TYR A 47 -13.14 -14.45 32.94
C TYR A 47 -12.42 -13.36 32.13
N ILE A 48 -11.63 -12.51 32.78
CA ILE A 48 -10.78 -11.52 32.09
C ILE A 48 -9.80 -12.22 31.13
N LEU A 49 -9.13 -13.28 31.59
CA LEU A 49 -8.20 -14.05 30.74
C LEU A 49 -8.90 -14.69 29.55
N SER A 50 -10.11 -15.24 29.75
CA SER A 50 -10.90 -15.81 28.65
C SER A 50 -11.27 -14.76 27.61
N VAL A 51 -11.67 -13.55 28.01
CA VAL A 51 -11.97 -12.45 27.07
C VAL A 51 -10.73 -12.05 26.28
N ILE A 52 -9.57 -11.94 26.93
CA ILE A 52 -8.29 -11.66 26.24
C ILE A 52 -7.99 -12.74 25.19
N LEU A 53 -8.12 -14.02 25.57
CA LEU A 53 -7.82 -15.13 24.68
C LEU A 53 -8.78 -15.18 23.49
N ILE A 54 -10.08 -15.05 23.75
CA ILE A 54 -11.11 -15.01 22.70
C ILE A 54 -10.82 -13.86 21.74
N SER A 55 -10.59 -12.65 22.26
CA SER A 55 -10.34 -11.47 21.42
C SER A 55 -9.06 -11.60 20.58
N ARG A 56 -8.08 -12.39 21.01
CA ARG A 56 -6.89 -12.69 20.21
C ARG A 56 -7.18 -13.70 19.08
N LEU A 57 -8.06 -14.66 19.34
CA LEU A 57 -8.36 -15.76 18.43
C LEU A 57 -9.49 -15.42 17.44
N THR A 58 -10.32 -14.44 17.74
CA THR A 58 -11.41 -13.99 16.87
C THR A 58 -10.99 -12.77 16.04
N PRO A 59 -11.22 -12.80 14.72
CA PRO A 59 -10.95 -11.67 13.85
C PRO A 59 -12.04 -10.60 14.01
N GLY A 60 -11.64 -9.34 14.14
CA GLY A 60 -12.55 -8.19 14.20
C GLY A 60 -12.94 -7.74 15.61
N TYR A 61 -13.20 -6.43 15.75
CA TYR A 61 -13.38 -5.78 17.06
C TYR A 61 -14.71 -6.12 17.74
N LEU A 62 -15.76 -6.40 16.94
CA LEU A 62 -17.12 -6.68 17.42
C LEU A 62 -17.18 -7.96 18.26
N TRP A 63 -16.45 -9.01 17.86
CA TRP A 63 -16.45 -10.30 18.56
C TRP A 63 -15.81 -10.22 19.94
N GLY A 64 -14.78 -9.38 20.12
CA GLY A 64 -14.21 -9.11 21.44
C GLY A 64 -15.18 -8.38 22.37
N ILE A 65 -15.95 -7.43 21.85
CA ILE A 65 -16.99 -6.73 22.61
C ILE A 65 -18.11 -7.70 23.00
N ILE A 66 -18.60 -8.51 22.06
CA ILE A 66 -19.63 -9.53 22.31
C ILE A 66 -19.15 -10.52 23.38
N ALA A 67 -17.91 -11.00 23.27
CA ALA A 67 -17.31 -11.91 24.24
C ALA A 67 -17.26 -11.30 25.64
N ALA A 68 -16.89 -10.03 25.77
CA ALA A 68 -16.85 -9.36 27.06
C ALA A 68 -18.24 -9.18 27.68
N VAL A 69 -19.23 -8.75 26.90
CA VAL A 69 -20.62 -8.61 27.39
C VAL A 69 -21.16 -9.96 27.87
N LEU A 70 -20.96 -11.02 27.08
CA LEU A 70 -21.39 -12.37 27.46
C LEU A 70 -20.62 -12.91 28.66
N ALA A 71 -19.30 -12.66 28.75
CA ALA A 71 -18.48 -13.01 29.90
C ALA A 71 -18.98 -12.34 31.18
N THR A 72 -19.26 -11.04 31.10
CA THR A 72 -19.78 -10.24 32.22
C THR A 72 -21.17 -10.72 32.65
N ALA A 73 -22.06 -11.01 31.70
CA ALA A 73 -23.40 -11.55 32.00
C ALA A 73 -23.32 -12.95 32.64
N ALA A 74 -22.46 -13.84 32.10
CA ALA A 74 -22.26 -15.17 32.65
C ALA A 74 -21.63 -15.12 34.05
N PHE A 75 -20.63 -14.27 34.26
CA PHE A 75 -20.02 -14.08 35.57
C PHE A 75 -21.05 -13.62 36.61
N ASN A 76 -21.89 -12.63 36.26
CA ASN A 76 -22.96 -12.15 37.12
C ASN A 76 -23.92 -13.29 37.50
N TYR A 77 -24.41 -14.03 36.50
CA TYR A 77 -25.40 -15.07 36.71
C TYR A 77 -24.90 -16.25 37.57
N PHE A 78 -23.65 -16.67 37.42
CA PHE A 78 -23.11 -17.87 38.08
C PHE A 78 -22.37 -17.60 39.38
N PHE A 79 -21.70 -16.45 39.51
CA PHE A 79 -20.73 -16.20 40.57
C PHE A 79 -21.00 -14.95 41.39
N THR A 80 -21.99 -14.13 41.03
CA THR A 80 -22.42 -12.97 41.82
C THR A 80 -23.66 -13.31 42.64
N SER A 81 -23.69 -12.91 43.91
CA SER A 81 -24.87 -13.09 44.77
C SER A 81 -25.91 -11.99 44.54
N PRO A 82 -27.22 -12.29 44.40
CA PRO A 82 -27.85 -13.62 44.46
C PRO A 82 -27.61 -14.46 43.19
N PHE A 83 -27.20 -15.72 43.39
CA PHE A 83 -26.92 -16.64 42.29
C PHE A 83 -28.15 -16.89 41.41
N HIS A 84 -27.91 -17.10 40.11
CA HIS A 84 -28.95 -17.30 39.10
C HIS A 84 -29.92 -16.13 38.92
N SER A 85 -29.50 -14.94 39.34
CA SER A 85 -30.20 -13.68 39.11
C SER A 85 -29.27 -12.70 38.40
N PHE A 86 -29.86 -11.73 37.70
CA PHE A 86 -29.13 -10.58 37.16
C PHE A 86 -29.14 -9.38 38.12
N SER A 87 -29.77 -9.50 39.29
CA SER A 87 -29.78 -8.46 40.33
C SER A 87 -28.41 -8.32 40.98
N VAL A 88 -27.94 -7.08 41.10
CA VAL A 88 -26.66 -6.74 41.74
C VAL A 88 -26.98 -6.00 43.04
N ASP A 89 -27.06 -6.76 44.13
CA ASP A 89 -27.47 -6.22 45.43
C ASP A 89 -26.28 -5.66 46.23
N ASP A 90 -25.06 -6.16 45.98
CA ASP A 90 -23.83 -5.68 46.61
C ASP A 90 -23.11 -4.64 45.72
N PRO A 91 -22.89 -3.41 46.22
CA PRO A 91 -22.16 -2.35 45.54
C PRO A 91 -20.77 -2.75 45.01
N THR A 92 -20.11 -3.73 45.61
CA THR A 92 -18.75 -4.17 45.28
C THR A 92 -18.65 -4.77 43.88
N TYR A 93 -19.70 -5.44 43.39
CA TYR A 93 -19.69 -6.05 42.06
C TYR A 93 -19.76 -5.02 40.93
N TRP A 94 -20.22 -3.79 41.18
CA TRP A 94 -20.16 -2.70 40.20
C TRP A 94 -18.73 -2.39 39.75
N ILE A 95 -17.74 -2.58 40.64
CA ILE A 95 -16.32 -2.44 40.30
C ILE A 95 -15.92 -3.52 39.29
N THR A 96 -16.38 -4.76 39.46
CA THR A 96 -16.12 -5.86 38.52
C THR A 96 -16.70 -5.59 37.14
N PHE A 97 -17.94 -5.10 37.06
CA PHE A 97 -18.55 -4.68 35.79
C PHE A 97 -17.72 -3.59 35.10
N PHE A 98 -17.27 -2.60 35.86
CA PHE A 98 -16.46 -1.52 35.32
C PHE A 98 -15.09 -2.00 34.82
N ILE A 99 -14.40 -2.85 35.59
CA ILE A 99 -13.11 -3.43 35.20
C ILE A 99 -13.27 -4.31 33.95
N MET A 100 -14.29 -5.16 33.88
CA MET A 100 -14.52 -6.01 32.70
C MET A 100 -14.83 -5.17 31.46
N THR A 101 -15.63 -4.12 31.59
CA THR A 101 -15.96 -3.21 30.49
C THR A 101 -14.73 -2.44 30.02
N ALA A 102 -13.95 -1.87 30.94
CA ALA A 102 -12.70 -1.17 30.62
C ALA A 102 -11.71 -2.12 29.93
N THR A 103 -11.57 -3.34 30.42
CA THR A 103 -10.71 -4.38 29.82
C THR A 103 -11.14 -4.68 28.39
N ALA A 104 -12.45 -4.85 28.16
CA ALA A 104 -13.00 -5.09 26.82
C ALA A 104 -12.67 -3.96 25.83
N ILE A 105 -12.85 -2.70 26.27
CA ILE A 105 -12.57 -1.52 25.45
C ILE A 105 -11.07 -1.45 25.11
N ILE A 106 -10.20 -1.64 26.10
CA ILE A 106 -8.75 -1.59 25.90
C ILE A 106 -8.30 -2.66 24.91
N ILE A 107 -8.78 -3.90 25.07
CA ILE A 107 -8.43 -5.01 24.17
C ILE A 107 -8.95 -4.74 22.76
N SER A 108 -10.20 -4.28 22.63
CA SER A 108 -10.81 -3.95 21.33
C SER A 108 -10.02 -2.88 20.61
N ALA A 109 -9.68 -1.78 21.30
CA ALA A 109 -8.88 -0.69 20.75
C ALA A 109 -7.45 -1.15 20.37
N MET A 110 -6.82 -2.00 21.18
CA MET A 110 -5.48 -2.53 20.91
C MET A 110 -5.49 -3.43 19.66
N ASN A 111 -6.50 -4.29 19.51
CA ASN A 111 -6.64 -5.15 18.34
C ASN A 111 -6.83 -4.36 17.05
N VAL A 112 -7.63 -3.28 17.07
CA VAL A 112 -7.81 -2.40 15.90
C VAL A 112 -6.47 -1.80 15.47
N ARG A 113 -5.75 -1.18 16.40
CA ARG A 113 -4.44 -0.57 16.12
C ARG A 113 -3.43 -1.59 15.60
N LEU A 114 -3.43 -2.80 16.17
CA LEU A 114 -2.54 -3.87 15.71
C LEU A 114 -2.87 -4.29 14.28
N GLN A 115 -4.14 -4.49 13.95
CA GLN A 115 -4.57 -4.85 12.60
C GLN A 115 -4.25 -3.74 11.59
N GLU A 116 -4.52 -2.49 11.93
CA GLU A 116 -4.16 -1.33 11.10
C GLU A 116 -2.65 -1.28 10.84
N SER A 117 -1.83 -1.45 11.88
CA SER A 117 -0.37 -1.44 11.73
C SER A 117 0.14 -2.56 10.81
N ILE A 118 -0.44 -3.76 10.92
CA ILE A 118 -0.10 -4.90 10.06
C ILE A 118 -0.50 -4.64 8.61
N GLN A 119 -1.67 -4.04 8.39
CA GLN A 119 -2.14 -3.70 7.03
C GLN A 119 -1.24 -2.66 6.38
N VAL A 120 -0.95 -1.57 7.10
CA VAL A 120 -0.04 -0.51 6.62
C VAL A 120 1.35 -1.08 6.32
N GLU A 121 1.89 -1.92 7.20
CA GLU A 121 3.20 -2.54 6.97
C GLU A 121 3.19 -3.52 5.78
N ALA A 122 2.10 -4.28 5.60
CA ALA A 122 1.94 -5.20 4.49
C ALA A 122 1.81 -4.46 3.15
N GLU A 123 1.07 -3.35 3.12
CA GLU A 123 0.93 -2.48 1.95
C GLU A 123 2.28 -1.86 1.59
N ALA A 124 2.98 -1.26 2.57
CA ALA A 124 4.31 -0.68 2.36
C ALA A 124 5.32 -1.72 1.86
N LYS A 125 5.31 -2.94 2.41
CA LYS A 125 6.15 -4.05 1.92
C LYS A 125 5.81 -4.42 0.49
N ARG A 126 4.51 -4.50 0.14
CA ARG A 126 4.05 -4.86 -1.19
C ARG A 126 4.48 -3.83 -2.24
N GLU A 127 4.36 -2.55 -1.92
CA GLU A 127 4.85 -1.46 -2.77
C GLU A 127 6.37 -1.56 -2.92
N HIS A 128 7.10 -1.71 -1.81
CA HIS A 128 8.55 -1.84 -1.84
C HIS A 128 9.02 -2.99 -2.76
N TYR A 129 8.41 -4.18 -2.65
CA TYR A 129 8.73 -5.31 -3.53
C TYR A 129 8.39 -5.04 -5.00
N ARG A 130 7.24 -4.41 -5.26
CA ARG A 130 6.85 -4.04 -6.63
C ARG A 130 7.89 -3.12 -7.26
N ASN A 131 8.38 -2.14 -6.52
CA ASN A 131 9.34 -1.17 -7.05
C ASN A 131 10.76 -1.73 -7.17
N GLN A 132 11.18 -2.58 -6.24
CA GLN A 132 12.42 -3.34 -6.40
C GLN A 132 12.39 -4.21 -7.66
N LEU A 133 11.29 -4.95 -7.88
CA LEU A 133 11.13 -5.83 -9.04
C LEU A 133 11.15 -5.04 -10.36
N LEU A 134 10.44 -3.91 -10.43
CA LEU A 134 10.45 -3.06 -11.62
C LEU A 134 11.86 -2.53 -11.91
N ARG A 135 12.62 -2.17 -10.87
CA ARG A 135 14.01 -1.69 -11.01
C ARG A 135 14.95 -2.78 -11.50
N SER A 136 14.85 -4.01 -10.99
CA SER A 136 15.67 -5.14 -11.43
C SER A 136 15.37 -5.53 -12.87
N ILE A 137 14.08 -5.67 -13.22
CA ILE A 137 13.65 -5.98 -14.59
C ILE A 137 14.19 -4.93 -15.57
N SER A 138 14.11 -3.65 -15.22
CA SER A 138 14.58 -2.58 -16.11
C SER A 138 16.09 -2.60 -16.32
N HIS A 139 16.87 -2.93 -15.28
CA HIS A 139 18.30 -3.13 -15.41
C HIS A 139 18.62 -4.32 -16.35
N ASP A 140 17.90 -5.42 -16.16
CA ASP A 140 18.10 -6.65 -16.94
C ASP A 140 17.64 -6.50 -18.39
N LEU A 141 16.69 -5.61 -18.68
CA LEU A 141 16.27 -5.25 -20.05
C LEU A 141 17.23 -4.27 -20.73
N ARG A 142 17.85 -3.34 -19.98
CA ARG A 142 18.79 -2.36 -20.54
C ARG A 142 20.01 -3.01 -21.17
N THR A 143 20.53 -4.07 -20.55
CA THR A 143 21.74 -4.76 -21.02
C THR A 143 21.57 -5.36 -22.42
N PRO A 144 20.56 -6.21 -22.71
CA PRO A 144 20.34 -6.74 -24.05
C PRO A 144 19.91 -5.65 -25.04
N LEU A 145 19.13 -4.65 -24.62
CA LEU A 145 18.73 -3.54 -25.50
C LEU A 145 19.94 -2.71 -25.97
N THR A 146 20.89 -2.42 -25.07
CA THR A 146 22.15 -1.76 -25.44
C THR A 146 22.93 -2.57 -26.47
N GLY A 147 22.94 -3.90 -26.33
CA GLY A 147 23.55 -4.81 -27.29
C GLY A 147 22.87 -4.75 -28.67
N ILE A 148 21.54 -4.89 -28.72
CA ILE A 148 20.76 -4.82 -29.96
C ILE A 148 20.95 -3.47 -30.66
N LYS A 149 20.87 -2.38 -29.90
CA LYS A 149 21.10 -1.02 -30.40
C LYS A 149 22.49 -0.85 -30.98
N GLY A 150 23.54 -1.27 -30.26
CA GLY A 150 24.91 -1.17 -30.75
C GLY A 150 25.18 -2.04 -31.98
N THR A 151 24.61 -3.25 -32.04
CA THR A 151 24.79 -4.15 -33.19
C THR A 151 24.07 -3.62 -34.43
N SER A 152 22.83 -3.13 -34.28
CA SER A 152 22.07 -2.50 -35.38
C SER A 152 22.75 -1.22 -35.87
N GLU A 153 23.26 -0.40 -34.95
CA GLU A 153 24.02 0.82 -35.29
C GLU A 153 25.30 0.50 -36.06
N MET A 154 26.02 -0.57 -35.68
CA MET A 154 27.19 -1.04 -36.42
C MET A 154 26.83 -1.47 -37.86
N ILE A 155 25.70 -2.18 -38.05
CA ILE A 155 25.24 -2.58 -39.38
C ILE A 155 24.89 -1.34 -40.22
N LEU A 156 24.23 -0.33 -39.62
CA LEU A 156 23.92 0.94 -40.29
C LEU A 156 25.19 1.68 -40.74
N GLN A 157 26.26 1.64 -39.94
CA GLN A 157 27.54 2.27 -40.29
C GLN A 157 28.33 1.50 -41.35
N MET A 158 28.13 0.19 -41.47
CA MET A 158 28.84 -0.69 -42.42
C MET A 158 28.11 -0.90 -43.74
N THR A 159 26.88 -0.41 -43.88
CA THR A 159 25.98 -0.71 -45.00
C THR A 159 25.57 0.57 -45.74
N GLU A 160 25.56 0.55 -47.07
CA GLU A 160 25.05 1.67 -47.87
C GLU A 160 23.52 1.81 -47.76
N ARG A 161 23.00 3.04 -47.83
CA ARG A 161 21.54 3.31 -47.72
C ARG A 161 20.68 2.61 -48.77
N THR A 162 21.25 2.25 -49.90
CA THR A 162 20.57 1.55 -51.01
C THR A 162 20.47 0.04 -50.79
N ASP A 163 21.23 -0.50 -49.83
CA ASP A 163 21.21 -1.92 -49.50
C ASP A 163 19.95 -2.26 -48.68
N PRO A 164 19.19 -3.32 -49.02
CA PRO A 164 18.03 -3.76 -48.26
C PRO A 164 18.30 -4.01 -46.76
N ARG A 165 19.54 -4.38 -46.41
CA ARG A 165 19.95 -4.60 -45.01
C ARG A 165 19.99 -3.31 -44.20
N TYR A 166 20.19 -2.16 -44.83
CA TYR A 166 20.15 -0.86 -44.15
C TYR A 166 18.77 -0.59 -43.56
N ALA A 167 17.71 -0.76 -44.37
CA ALA A 167 16.33 -0.55 -43.92
C ALA A 167 15.94 -1.51 -42.79
N MET A 168 16.42 -2.77 -42.83
CA MET A 168 16.20 -3.74 -41.74
C MET A 168 16.92 -3.33 -40.45
N ALA A 169 18.18 -2.91 -40.54
CA ALA A 169 18.96 -2.47 -39.40
C ALA A 169 18.41 -1.17 -38.79
N GLU A 170 17.89 -0.27 -39.64
CA GLU A 170 17.24 0.97 -39.23
C GLU A 170 15.99 0.69 -38.41
N GLY A 171 15.13 -0.22 -38.89
CA GLY A 171 13.95 -0.67 -38.13
C GLY A 171 14.32 -1.26 -36.78
N ILE A 172 15.30 -2.17 -36.72
CA ILE A 172 15.78 -2.77 -35.45
C ILE A 172 16.32 -1.69 -34.50
N HIS A 173 17.08 -0.72 -35.03
CA HIS A 173 17.65 0.36 -34.23
C HIS A 173 16.56 1.27 -33.63
N GLN A 174 15.56 1.62 -34.43
CA GLN A 174 14.41 2.43 -34.00
C GLN A 174 13.57 1.68 -32.95
N ASP A 175 13.27 0.40 -33.17
CA ASP A 175 12.53 -0.43 -32.21
C ASP A 175 13.27 -0.56 -30.87
N ALA A 176 14.60 -0.75 -30.90
CA ALA A 176 15.41 -0.84 -29.70
C ALA A 176 15.43 0.49 -28.91
N ASN A 177 15.51 1.64 -29.61
CA ASN A 177 15.41 2.95 -28.98
C ASN A 177 14.03 3.16 -28.34
N TRP A 178 12.96 2.83 -29.05
CA TRP A 178 11.59 2.96 -28.53
C TRP A 178 11.35 2.09 -27.29
N LEU A 179 11.81 0.84 -27.30
CA LEU A 179 11.72 -0.04 -26.14
C LEU A 179 12.51 0.49 -24.93
N GLN A 180 13.70 1.05 -25.17
CA GLN A 180 14.50 1.66 -24.11
C GLN A 180 13.76 2.84 -23.48
N GLU A 181 13.18 3.73 -24.30
CA GLU A 181 12.37 4.86 -23.82
C GLU A 181 11.14 4.40 -23.03
N MET A 182 10.43 3.36 -23.49
CA MET A 182 9.30 2.79 -22.75
C MET A 182 9.71 2.28 -21.36
N VAL A 183 10.80 1.53 -21.26
CA VAL A 183 11.31 1.00 -19.98
C VAL A 183 11.68 2.13 -19.03
N GLU A 184 12.35 3.17 -19.54
CA GLU A 184 12.72 4.35 -18.76
C GLU A 184 11.51 5.16 -18.29
N ASN A 185 10.47 5.26 -19.12
CA ASN A 185 9.22 5.95 -18.79
C ASN A 185 8.42 5.23 -17.69
N VAL A 186 8.30 3.90 -17.78
CA VAL A 186 7.61 3.10 -16.74
C VAL A 186 8.32 3.25 -15.39
N LEU A 187 9.66 3.21 -15.38
CA LEU A 187 10.43 3.45 -14.17
C LEU A 187 10.25 4.86 -13.60
N SER A 188 10.23 5.86 -14.47
CA SER A 188 10.09 7.26 -14.06
C SER A 188 8.74 7.50 -13.37
N LEU A 189 7.67 6.91 -13.91
CA LEU A 189 6.34 6.93 -13.27
C LEU A 189 6.34 6.25 -11.90
N THR A 190 7.00 5.10 -11.76
CA THR A 190 7.04 4.37 -10.47
C THR A 190 7.89 5.07 -9.41
N ARG A 191 8.96 5.79 -9.81
CA ARG A 191 9.78 6.56 -8.88
C ARG A 191 9.06 7.78 -8.31
N LEU A 192 8.24 8.44 -9.11
CA LEU A 192 7.45 9.61 -8.69
C LEU A 192 6.31 9.26 -7.72
N GLN A 193 5.86 8.00 -7.70
CA GLN A 193 4.79 7.53 -6.81
C GLN A 193 5.31 7.12 -5.42
N ASP A 194 6.57 6.67 -5.33
CA ASP A 194 7.12 5.99 -4.15
C ASP A 194 7.93 6.92 -3.22
N ASP A 195 8.88 7.64 -3.81
CA ASP A 195 9.46 8.80 -3.15
C ASP A 195 8.59 9.95 -3.59
N GLY A 196 7.98 10.66 -2.65
CA GLY A 196 7.57 12.04 -2.90
C GLY A 196 8.83 12.78 -3.30
N ALA A 197 9.16 12.76 -4.60
CA ALA A 197 10.43 13.19 -5.14
C ALA A 197 10.73 14.51 -4.49
N THR A 198 11.81 14.57 -3.72
CA THR A 198 12.15 15.75 -2.93
C THR A 198 12.36 16.88 -3.90
N LEU A 199 11.29 17.64 -4.13
CA LEU A 199 11.21 18.62 -5.19
C LEU A 199 12.03 19.80 -4.71
N ILE A 200 13.24 19.92 -5.21
CA ILE A 200 14.10 21.05 -4.89
C ILE A 200 13.61 22.21 -5.76
N ARG A 201 12.77 23.06 -5.18
CA ARG A 201 12.26 24.26 -5.86
C ARG A 201 13.23 25.41 -5.63
N THR A 202 14.00 25.72 -6.65
CA THR A 202 14.84 26.91 -6.70
C THR A 202 14.22 27.92 -7.66
N PRO A 203 14.40 29.24 -7.44
CA PRO A 203 14.02 30.25 -8.43
C PRO A 203 14.88 30.07 -9.69
N GLU A 204 14.28 29.53 -10.75
CA GLU A 204 14.94 29.27 -12.03
C GLU A 204 14.39 30.21 -13.10
N VAL A 205 15.21 30.55 -14.11
CA VAL A 205 14.80 31.38 -15.24
C VAL A 205 14.03 30.52 -16.24
N ALA A 206 12.74 30.81 -16.42
CA ALA A 206 11.87 30.00 -17.28
C ALA A 206 12.36 29.92 -18.74
N GLU A 207 12.88 31.03 -19.28
CA GLU A 207 13.39 31.11 -20.66
C GLU A 207 14.57 30.17 -20.91
N GLU A 208 15.46 30.00 -19.94
CA GLU A 208 16.63 29.11 -20.08
C GLU A 208 16.19 27.65 -20.18
N ILE A 209 15.26 27.24 -19.32
CA ILE A 209 14.72 25.87 -19.29
C ILE A 209 13.94 25.57 -20.57
N ILE A 210 13.08 26.50 -21.02
CA ILE A 210 12.30 26.30 -22.25
C ILE A 210 13.22 26.33 -23.48
N GLY A 211 14.19 27.25 -23.53
CA GLY A 211 15.18 27.33 -24.60
C GLY A 211 15.98 26.04 -24.74
N SER A 212 16.49 25.50 -23.63
CA SER A 212 17.20 24.22 -23.61
C SER A 212 16.33 23.07 -24.13
N ALA A 213 15.10 22.94 -23.63
CA ALA A 213 14.17 21.90 -24.05
C ALA A 213 13.83 21.99 -25.54
N VAL A 214 13.63 23.20 -26.08
CA VAL A 214 13.33 23.44 -27.50
C VAL A 214 14.51 23.10 -28.39
N VAL A 215 15.73 23.48 -28.01
CA VAL A 215 16.95 23.13 -28.76
C VAL A 215 17.11 21.61 -28.86
N LEU A 216 16.94 20.90 -27.74
CA LEU A 216 17.02 19.45 -27.68
C LEU A 216 15.90 18.76 -28.48
N ALA A 217 14.67 19.28 -28.42
CA ALA A 217 13.54 18.75 -29.17
C ALA A 217 13.69 18.98 -30.69
N ALA A 218 14.11 20.18 -31.11
CA ALA A 218 14.35 20.52 -32.50
C ALA A 218 15.46 19.64 -33.12
N ALA A 219 16.52 19.32 -32.36
CA ALA A 219 17.57 18.43 -32.81
C ALA A 219 17.09 17.00 -33.12
N ARG A 220 16.02 16.54 -32.44
CA ARG A 220 15.41 15.22 -32.66
C ARG A 220 14.32 15.21 -33.73
N ALA A 221 13.87 16.38 -34.16
CA ALA A 221 12.77 16.57 -35.11
C ALA A 221 13.09 17.66 -36.15
N PRO A 222 14.13 17.45 -36.99
CA PRO A 222 14.62 18.48 -37.91
C PRO A 222 13.59 18.97 -38.94
N ASP A 223 12.56 18.16 -39.22
CA ASP A 223 11.49 18.49 -40.17
C ASP A 223 10.34 19.32 -39.54
N HIS A 224 10.40 19.62 -38.24
CA HIS A 224 9.35 20.33 -37.51
C HIS A 224 9.80 21.71 -37.03
N ILE A 225 8.93 22.70 -37.21
CA ILE A 225 9.16 24.07 -36.74
C ILE A 225 8.57 24.21 -35.33
N ILE A 226 9.42 24.44 -34.34
CA ILE A 226 9.02 24.75 -32.96
C ILE A 226 9.09 26.27 -32.78
N GLN A 227 7.94 26.90 -32.50
CA GLN A 227 7.86 28.34 -32.21
C GLN A 227 7.68 28.56 -30.72
N THR A 228 8.40 29.55 -30.17
CA THR A 228 8.32 29.94 -28.77
C THR A 228 7.89 31.40 -28.66
N GLU A 229 6.89 31.67 -27.84
CA GLU A 229 6.46 33.02 -27.49
C GLU A 229 6.72 33.23 -26.00
N MET A 230 7.59 34.18 -25.66
CA MET A 230 8.00 34.49 -24.28
C MET A 230 7.72 35.96 -23.96
N PRO A 231 7.36 36.31 -22.71
CA PRO A 231 7.26 37.69 -22.27
C PRO A 231 8.63 38.41 -22.35
N GLU A 232 8.64 39.72 -22.56
CA GLU A 232 9.90 40.51 -22.57
C GLU A 232 10.57 40.62 -21.17
N GLU A 233 9.82 40.29 -20.11
CA GLU A 233 10.31 40.33 -18.72
C GLU A 233 10.85 38.96 -18.28
N ILE A 234 12.03 38.95 -17.65
CA ILE A 234 12.65 37.73 -17.12
C ILE A 234 11.77 37.15 -16.01
N LEU A 235 11.22 35.96 -16.26
CA LEU A 235 10.36 35.26 -15.31
C LEU A 235 11.15 34.24 -14.47
N PHE A 236 11.25 34.51 -13.17
CA PHE A 236 11.76 33.56 -12.19
C PHE A 236 10.61 32.71 -11.64
N VAL A 237 10.72 31.39 -11.77
CA VAL A 237 9.69 30.45 -11.30
C VAL A 237 10.32 29.46 -10.33
N PRO A 238 9.73 29.23 -9.14
CA PRO A 238 10.23 28.24 -8.20
C PRO A 238 9.94 26.83 -8.71
N MET A 239 10.94 26.19 -9.32
CA MET A 239 10.82 24.87 -9.92
C MET A 239 12.10 24.03 -9.75
N ASP A 240 11.99 22.72 -10.04
CA ASP A 240 13.15 21.87 -10.25
C ASP A 240 13.47 21.88 -11.75
N ALA A 241 14.55 22.57 -12.12
CA ALA A 241 14.97 22.77 -13.52
C ALA A 241 15.01 21.45 -14.31
N ARG A 242 15.61 20.41 -13.73
CA ARG A 242 15.84 19.12 -14.39
C ARG A 242 14.53 18.37 -14.63
N LEU A 243 13.64 18.38 -13.64
CA LEU A 243 12.32 17.74 -13.80
C LEU A 243 11.44 18.49 -14.79
N MET A 244 11.47 19.84 -14.76
CA MET A 244 10.68 20.64 -15.70
C MET A 244 11.18 20.53 -17.14
N GLU A 245 12.49 20.50 -17.37
CA GLU A 245 13.05 20.22 -18.70
C GLU A 245 12.57 18.86 -19.22
N GLN A 246 12.56 17.83 -18.37
CA GLN A 246 12.08 16.50 -18.74
C GLN A 246 10.57 16.48 -19.04
N VAL A 247 9.76 17.26 -18.31
CA VAL A 247 8.33 17.43 -18.62
C VAL A 247 8.16 18.09 -19.99
N LEU A 248 8.89 19.17 -20.27
CA LEU A 248 8.82 19.87 -21.55
C LEU A 248 9.24 18.97 -22.71
N LEU A 249 10.33 18.21 -22.56
CA LEU A 249 10.78 17.24 -23.56
C LEU A 249 9.74 16.15 -23.83
N ASN A 250 9.07 15.65 -22.79
CA ASN A 250 8.01 14.66 -22.95
C ASN A 250 6.77 15.23 -23.66
N LEU A 251 6.40 16.48 -23.36
CA LEU A 251 5.27 17.15 -24.02
C LEU A 251 5.57 17.46 -25.49
N LEU A 252 6.76 18.02 -25.76
CA LEU A 252 7.22 18.33 -27.12
C LEU A 252 7.40 17.06 -27.95
N GLY A 253 7.99 16.02 -27.38
CA GLY A 253 8.09 14.70 -28.02
C GLY A 253 6.72 14.13 -28.36
N ASN A 254 5.76 14.16 -27.43
CA ASN A 254 4.39 13.73 -27.72
C ASN A 254 3.72 14.55 -28.83
N ALA A 255 3.93 15.87 -28.86
CA ALA A 255 3.37 16.74 -29.89
C ALA A 255 3.91 16.39 -31.28
N VAL A 256 5.23 16.21 -31.41
CA VAL A 256 5.90 15.88 -32.67
C VAL A 256 5.56 14.46 -33.13
N TYR A 257 5.79 13.45 -32.28
CA TYR A 257 5.69 12.04 -32.70
C TYR A 257 4.27 11.51 -32.80
N LYS A 258 3.32 12.03 -32.01
CA LYS A 258 1.98 11.44 -31.91
C LYS A 258 0.90 12.21 -32.66
N TYR A 259 1.00 13.53 -32.76
CA TYR A 259 -0.05 14.36 -33.34
C TYR A 259 0.33 14.95 -34.71
N CYS A 260 1.62 15.05 -35.04
CA CYS A 260 2.05 15.53 -36.36
C CYS A 260 2.23 14.40 -37.39
N PHE A 261 2.39 13.14 -36.92
CA PHE A 261 2.49 11.94 -37.76
C PHE A 261 1.16 11.22 -38.03
N SER A 262 0.04 11.67 -37.41
CA SER A 262 -1.28 11.14 -37.75
C SER A 262 -1.89 11.99 -38.88
N HIS A 263 -1.49 11.78 -40.13
CA HIS A 263 -2.28 11.97 -41.36
C HIS A 263 -1.52 11.39 -42.55
#